data_AF-A0A550CT01-F1
#
_entry.id   AF-A0A550CT01-F1
#
_cell.length_a   1.000
_cell.length_b   1.000
_cell.length_c   1.000
_cell.angle_alpha   90.00
_cell.angle_beta   90.00
_cell.angle_gamma   90.00
#
_symmetry.space_group_name_H-M   'P 1'
#
loop_
_entity.id
_entity.type
_entity.pdbx_description
1 polymer ?
#
loop_
_entity_poly.entity_id
_entity_poly.type
_entity_poly.pdbx_seq_one_letter_code
_entity_poly.pdbx_strand_id
1 'polypeptide(L)'
;MDVDPPQANGGALSLENILGEDHETLEHPGLNGKPVGGWDEEATERPVAEGFCIECEDQPAQVHCDTCGDAYCEVCYAAQHRKGSRKRHAMRPLSEQPEKKAKNETGAVAEAATEADEGDSDDEEWVDAAPAPTGEPLGAAPAVGDSVGEWFVERAKYIPLRLTLGERKFLRLLEAALNVSEYTDKIDTIGFGLSKAKRIVQQIRELCAIMSGLLLAADYKQGQELFSDRDFDKNAEFYQRVFELGRRHKIMNPDKMRSTYGKLIYLLQDSQTAEVKDILNFSCVSPIKTVYTVLEEAEATDMLREDMITVATKEIYSEGRARRDIQKDIKAKERAIEQLASRYARDGLTQEQIRQCLYSIGDNHAFLRANRDPCEKMIGYLKQFFQPTQAKDSKSSLAIRSGKGGARLSHDHSKQYAYVLQSLTLWREILHGE
;
A
#
# COMPACT_ATOMS: atom_id res chain seq x y z
N MET A 1 71.29 -19.33 9.35
CA MET A 1 69.97 -19.72 8.81
C MET A 1 68.98 -19.26 9.86
N ASP A 2 68.44 -18.06 9.69
CA ASP A 2 67.30 -17.58 10.47
C ASP A 2 66.47 -16.77 9.49
N VAL A 3 65.25 -17.25 9.25
CA VAL A 3 64.27 -16.71 8.31
C VAL A 3 63.29 -15.92 9.16
N ASP A 4 63.22 -14.60 8.95
CA ASP A 4 62.19 -13.74 9.54
C ASP A 4 60.79 -14.12 9.03
N PRO A 5 59.74 -14.05 9.87
CA PRO A 5 58.37 -14.33 9.45
C PRO A 5 57.80 -13.19 8.59
N PRO A 6 56.83 -13.47 7.69
CA PRO A 6 56.26 -12.46 6.82
C PRO A 6 55.39 -11.47 7.61
N GLN A 7 55.69 -10.17 7.46
CA GLN A 7 54.86 -9.07 7.95
C GLN A 7 53.53 -9.02 7.18
N ALA A 8 52.42 -9.22 7.88
CA ALA A 8 51.07 -8.97 7.34
C ALA A 8 50.81 -7.45 7.32
N ASN A 9 50.99 -6.84 6.14
CA ASN A 9 50.75 -5.41 5.90
C ASN A 9 49.36 -5.20 5.28
N GLY A 10 48.29 -5.51 6.03
CA GLY A 10 46.91 -5.21 5.65
C GLY A 10 46.37 -4.07 6.51
N GLY A 11 46.16 -2.89 5.93
CA GLY A 11 45.58 -1.74 6.63
C GLY A 11 44.15 -2.03 7.10
N ALA A 12 43.81 -1.59 8.31
CA ALA A 12 42.45 -1.70 8.83
C ALA A 12 41.46 -0.84 8.00
N LEU A 13 40.21 -1.32 7.85
CA LEU A 13 39.11 -0.62 7.19
C LEU A 13 38.77 0.68 7.95
N SER A 14 39.33 1.80 7.50
CA SER A 14 39.03 3.16 7.96
C SER A 14 38.62 4.04 6.77
N LEU A 15 37.85 5.09 7.04
CA LEU A 15 37.35 6.00 6.00
C LEU A 15 38.49 6.75 5.27
N GLU A 16 39.59 7.02 5.97
CA GLU A 16 40.81 7.59 5.38
C GLU A 16 41.48 6.63 4.39
N ASN A 17 41.47 5.33 4.67
CA ASN A 17 42.08 4.32 3.80
C ASN A 17 41.22 3.99 2.57
N ILE A 18 39.89 4.18 2.66
CA ILE A 18 38.94 3.98 1.55
C ILE A 18 38.99 5.11 0.52
N LEU A 19 39.37 6.32 0.96
CA LEU A 19 39.40 7.52 0.11
C LEU A 19 40.82 7.91 -0.35
N GLY A 20 41.84 7.12 0.02
CA GLY A 20 43.24 7.31 -0.36
C GLY A 20 43.60 6.66 -1.71
N GLU A 21 44.81 6.94 -2.20
CA GLU A 21 45.29 6.51 -3.52
C GLU A 21 45.50 4.97 -3.64
N ASP A 22 45.66 4.25 -2.53
CA ASP A 22 45.96 2.79 -2.47
C ASP A 22 44.73 1.89 -2.20
N HIS A 23 43.55 2.25 -2.72
CA HIS A 23 42.31 1.48 -2.56
C HIS A 23 42.32 0.06 -3.18
N GLU A 24 43.29 -0.27 -4.03
CA GLU A 24 43.37 -1.56 -4.74
C GLU A 24 43.87 -2.74 -3.86
N THR A 25 44.29 -2.50 -2.61
CA THR A 25 44.89 -3.54 -1.74
C THR A 25 44.11 -3.82 -0.44
N LEU A 26 42.86 -3.37 -0.34
CA LEU A 26 42.02 -3.57 0.85
C LEU A 26 41.35 -4.96 0.86
N GLU A 27 41.86 -5.88 1.69
CA GLU A 27 41.26 -7.20 1.90
C GLU A 27 40.30 -7.24 3.09
N HIS A 28 39.16 -7.93 2.93
CA HIS A 28 38.14 -8.09 3.96
C HIS A 28 38.58 -9.13 5.02
N PRO A 29 38.47 -8.87 6.35
CA PRO A 29 39.04 -9.75 7.40
C PRO A 29 38.43 -11.16 7.56
N GLY A 30 37.64 -11.64 6.59
CA GLY A 30 36.89 -12.89 6.72
C GLY A 30 36.74 -13.70 5.43
N LEU A 31 37.35 -13.29 4.32
CA LEU A 31 37.25 -14.01 3.05
C LEU A 31 38.65 -14.45 2.57
N ASN A 32 39.10 -15.58 3.10
CA ASN A 32 40.24 -16.31 2.54
C ASN A 32 39.87 -16.91 1.18
N GLY A 33 39.85 -16.07 0.13
CA GLY A 33 40.11 -16.44 -1.26
C GLY A 33 39.46 -17.69 -1.83
N LYS A 34 38.25 -18.08 -1.40
CA LYS A 34 37.49 -19.19 -2.00
C LYS A 34 36.29 -18.65 -2.76
N PRO A 35 36.14 -18.96 -4.05
CA PRO A 35 34.89 -18.69 -4.75
C PRO A 35 33.84 -19.64 -4.16
N VAL A 36 32.85 -19.08 -3.46
CA VAL A 36 31.67 -19.84 -3.07
C VAL A 36 30.76 -19.87 -4.28
N GLY A 37 30.88 -20.94 -5.07
CA GLY A 37 29.86 -21.31 -6.04
C GLY A 37 28.57 -21.65 -5.30
N GLY A 38 27.62 -20.71 -5.32
CA GLY A 38 26.27 -20.87 -4.79
C GLY A 38 25.30 -21.20 -5.91
N TRP A 39 24.59 -22.31 -5.76
CA TRP A 39 23.46 -22.70 -6.60
C TRP A 39 22.27 -21.80 -6.26
N ASP A 40 22.10 -20.75 -7.05
CA ASP A 40 20.84 -20.20 -7.56
C ASP A 40 21.17 -18.80 -8.09
N GLU A 41 21.61 -18.75 -9.35
CA GLU A 41 21.45 -17.55 -10.15
C GLU A 41 19.96 -17.38 -10.45
N GLU A 42 19.18 -16.90 -9.48
CA GLU A 42 17.92 -16.25 -9.84
C GLU A 42 18.25 -14.83 -10.29
N ALA A 43 18.47 -14.75 -11.60
CA ALA A 43 18.80 -13.56 -12.36
C ALA A 43 17.97 -12.34 -11.92
N THR A 44 18.69 -11.27 -11.63
CA THR A 44 18.22 -9.88 -11.74
C THR A 44 17.27 -9.72 -12.92
N GLU A 45 16.07 -9.21 -12.65
CA GLU A 45 15.05 -8.79 -13.63
C GLU A 45 14.64 -9.87 -14.64
N ARG A 46 13.69 -10.75 -14.27
CA ARG A 46 12.91 -11.45 -15.29
C ARG A 46 12.00 -10.42 -15.97
N PRO A 47 12.11 -10.19 -17.29
CA PRO A 47 11.10 -9.42 -18.01
C PRO A 47 9.73 -10.08 -17.84
N VAL A 48 8.67 -9.28 -17.76
CA VAL A 48 7.28 -9.76 -17.66
C VAL A 48 7.06 -10.86 -18.70
N ALA A 49 6.54 -12.02 -18.26
CA ALA A 49 6.29 -13.16 -19.13
C ALA A 49 5.51 -12.71 -20.37
N GLU A 50 6.02 -13.00 -21.57
CA GLU A 50 5.41 -12.56 -22.83
C GLU A 50 3.93 -12.96 -22.87
N GLY A 51 3.05 -11.97 -23.03
CA GLY A 51 1.59 -12.17 -23.08
C GLY A 51 0.83 -11.90 -21.78
N PHE A 52 1.50 -11.49 -20.69
CA PHE A 52 0.85 -11.08 -19.44
C PHE A 52 0.79 -9.55 -19.29
N CYS A 53 -0.17 -9.08 -18.50
CA CYS A 53 -0.36 -7.68 -18.17
C CYS A 53 0.88 -7.13 -17.44
N ILE A 54 1.48 -6.08 -17.99
CA ILE A 54 2.66 -5.40 -17.43
C ILE A 54 2.44 -4.85 -16.01
N GLU A 55 1.18 -4.62 -15.61
CA GLU A 55 0.86 -3.96 -14.35
C GLU A 55 0.55 -4.89 -13.20
N CYS A 56 -0.07 -6.04 -13.49
CA CYS A 56 -0.44 -7.00 -12.45
C CYS A 56 0.34 -8.30 -12.54
N GLU A 57 0.99 -8.58 -13.68
CA GLU A 57 1.75 -9.80 -13.98
C GLU A 57 0.97 -11.13 -13.79
N ASP A 58 -0.32 -11.02 -13.44
CA ASP A 58 -1.17 -12.13 -13.00
C ASP A 58 -2.22 -12.52 -14.06
N GLN A 59 -2.64 -11.58 -14.89
CA GLN A 59 -3.67 -11.80 -15.91
C GLN A 59 -3.09 -11.65 -17.32
N PRO A 60 -3.57 -12.42 -18.32
CA PRO A 60 -3.14 -12.28 -19.70
C PRO A 60 -3.45 -10.86 -20.21
N ALA A 61 -2.52 -10.32 -21.01
CA ALA A 61 -2.71 -9.02 -21.63
C ALA A 61 -3.73 -9.11 -22.76
N GLN A 62 -4.77 -8.28 -22.67
CA GLN A 62 -5.88 -8.21 -23.62
C GLN A 62 -5.89 -6.89 -24.39
N VAL A 63 -5.21 -5.87 -23.87
CA VAL A 63 -5.22 -4.51 -24.39
C VAL A 63 -3.79 -3.99 -24.52
N HIS A 64 -3.39 -3.59 -25.73
CA HIS A 64 -2.15 -2.87 -25.95
C HIS A 64 -2.42 -1.36 -26.03
N CYS A 65 -1.66 -0.56 -25.29
CA CYS A 65 -1.72 0.89 -25.34
C CYS A 65 -0.65 1.43 -26.28
N ASP A 66 -1.03 2.01 -27.42
CA ASP A 66 -0.07 2.48 -28.44
C ASP A 66 0.74 3.69 -28.00
N THR A 67 0.24 4.43 -27.02
CA THR A 67 0.90 5.63 -26.49
C THR A 67 1.84 5.32 -25.33
N CYS A 68 1.56 4.26 -24.55
CA CYS A 68 2.48 3.76 -23.53
C CYS A 68 3.51 2.79 -24.12
N GLY A 69 3.13 2.04 -25.15
CA GLY A 69 3.92 0.93 -25.69
C GLY A 69 3.76 -0.38 -24.90
N ASP A 70 2.82 -0.43 -23.95
CA ASP A 70 2.70 -1.53 -23.01
C ASP A 70 1.40 -2.32 -23.18
N ALA A 71 1.43 -3.59 -22.74
CA ALA A 71 0.31 -4.52 -22.77
C ALA A 71 -0.31 -4.71 -21.37
N TYR A 72 -1.63 -4.60 -21.28
CA TYR A 72 -2.41 -4.61 -20.04
C TYR A 72 -3.57 -5.63 -20.13
N CYS A 73 -4.05 -6.13 -18.99
CA CYS A 73 -5.38 -6.72 -18.92
C CYS A 73 -6.45 -5.62 -18.94
N GLU A 74 -7.70 -5.96 -19.26
CA GLU A 74 -8.79 -4.98 -19.35
C GLU A 74 -8.97 -4.15 -18.07
N VAL A 75 -8.84 -4.79 -16.91
CA VAL A 75 -9.03 -4.14 -15.60
C VAL A 75 -7.92 -3.13 -15.32
N CYS A 76 -6.66 -3.52 -15.53
CA CYS A 76 -5.51 -2.62 -15.33
C CYS A 76 -5.49 -1.49 -16.35
N TYR A 77 -5.85 -1.76 -17.61
CA TYR A 77 -5.99 -0.72 -18.63
C TYR A 77 -7.04 0.30 -18.22
N ALA A 78 -8.25 -0.15 -17.85
CA ALA A 78 -9.33 0.73 -17.42
C ALA A 78 -8.96 1.52 -16.16
N ALA A 79 -8.27 0.93 -15.19
CA ALA A 79 -7.84 1.62 -13.98
C ALA A 79 -6.81 2.73 -14.28
N GLN A 80 -5.78 2.42 -15.08
CA GLN A 80 -4.68 3.32 -15.43
C GLN A 80 -5.09 4.44 -16.41
N HIS A 81 -6.00 4.14 -17.33
CA HIS A 81 -6.40 5.03 -18.43
C HIS A 81 -7.72 5.76 -18.15
N ARG A 82 -8.29 5.67 -16.93
CA ARG A 82 -9.52 6.39 -16.56
C ARG A 82 -9.31 7.87 -16.21
N LYS A 83 -8.09 8.30 -15.84
CA LYS A 83 -7.81 9.67 -15.36
C LYS A 83 -6.61 10.32 -16.08
N GLY A 84 -6.63 11.65 -16.18
CA GLY A 84 -5.49 12.46 -16.66
C GLY A 84 -5.28 12.44 -18.19
N SER A 85 -4.05 12.77 -18.62
CA SER A 85 -3.65 12.78 -20.04
C SER A 85 -3.73 11.39 -20.69
N ARG A 86 -3.64 10.33 -19.89
CA ARG A 86 -3.67 8.92 -20.31
C ARG A 86 -5.03 8.45 -20.82
N LYS A 87 -6.12 9.17 -20.51
CA LYS A 87 -7.47 8.88 -21.04
C LYS A 87 -7.58 8.97 -22.55
N ARG A 88 -6.66 9.71 -23.20
CA ARG A 88 -6.64 9.88 -24.66
C ARG A 88 -5.67 8.94 -25.36
N HIS A 89 -5.02 8.04 -24.63
CA HIS A 89 -4.11 7.08 -25.26
C HIS A 89 -4.93 6.13 -26.13
N ALA A 90 -4.45 5.93 -27.36
CA ALA A 90 -5.06 4.98 -28.28
C ALA A 90 -4.75 3.55 -27.82
N MET A 91 -5.74 2.66 -27.87
CA MET A 91 -5.56 1.24 -27.58
C MET A 91 -5.94 0.36 -28.74
N ARG A 92 -5.27 -0.79 -28.83
CA ARG A 92 -5.61 -1.89 -29.72
C ARG A 92 -5.86 -3.16 -28.91
N PRO A 93 -6.99 -3.87 -29.13
CA PRO A 93 -7.20 -5.16 -28.50
C PRO A 93 -6.20 -6.18 -29.06
N LEU A 94 -5.56 -6.93 -28.18
CA LEU A 94 -4.71 -8.06 -28.54
C LEU A 94 -5.64 -9.25 -28.79
N SER A 95 -5.83 -9.63 -30.06
CA SER A 95 -6.73 -10.73 -30.43
C SER A 95 -6.31 -12.03 -29.74
N GLU A 96 -7.28 -12.73 -29.15
CA GLU A 96 -7.13 -14.08 -28.60
C GLU A 96 -6.38 -14.97 -29.61
N GLN A 97 -5.20 -15.46 -29.25
CA GLN A 97 -4.60 -16.54 -30.03
C GLN A 97 -5.46 -17.79 -29.82
N PRO A 98 -5.89 -18.49 -30.89
CA PRO A 98 -6.66 -19.71 -30.76
C PRO A 98 -5.78 -20.78 -30.12
N GLU A 99 -6.20 -21.28 -28.97
CA GLU A 99 -5.57 -22.41 -28.29
C GLU A 99 -5.36 -23.56 -29.28
N LYS A 100 -4.10 -23.93 -29.51
CA LYS A 100 -3.76 -25.17 -30.22
C LYS A 100 -4.22 -26.34 -29.35
N LYS A 101 -5.41 -26.87 -29.65
CA LYS A 101 -5.92 -28.14 -29.13
C LYS A 101 -4.89 -29.24 -29.39
N ALA A 102 -4.22 -29.68 -28.33
CA ALA A 102 -3.57 -30.98 -28.32
C ALA A 102 -4.66 -32.04 -28.50
N LYS A 103 -4.57 -32.79 -29.60
CA LYS A 103 -5.31 -34.03 -29.81
C LYS A 103 -4.94 -34.99 -28.68
N ASN A 104 -5.92 -35.52 -27.97
CA ASN A 104 -5.79 -36.85 -27.41
C ASN A 104 -7.05 -37.66 -27.71
N GLU A 105 -6.78 -38.86 -28.15
CA GLU A 105 -7.67 -39.76 -28.85
C GLU A 105 -8.71 -40.38 -27.92
N THR A 106 -9.86 -40.63 -28.51
CA THR A 106 -10.97 -41.42 -28.00
C THR A 106 -10.53 -42.80 -27.56
N GLY A 107 -10.72 -43.12 -26.28
CA GLY A 107 -10.78 -44.48 -25.76
C GLY A 107 -12.01 -44.62 -24.87
N ALA A 108 -13.08 -45.21 -25.41
CA ALA A 108 -14.26 -45.58 -24.66
C ALA A 108 -14.00 -46.87 -23.87
N VAL A 109 -14.20 -46.85 -22.55
CA VAL A 109 -14.47 -48.07 -21.76
C VAL A 109 -15.47 -47.74 -20.64
N ALA A 110 -16.31 -48.74 -20.37
CA ALA A 110 -17.57 -48.80 -19.67
C ALA A 110 -17.57 -48.46 -18.17
N GLU A 111 -18.79 -48.20 -17.70
CA GLU A 111 -19.25 -48.19 -16.31
C GLU A 111 -18.78 -49.41 -15.51
N ALA A 112 -18.31 -49.18 -14.29
CA ALA A 112 -18.31 -50.15 -13.20
C ALA A 112 -18.44 -49.43 -11.86
N ALA A 113 -19.09 -50.12 -10.92
CA ALA A 113 -19.74 -49.60 -9.74
C ALA A 113 -18.81 -49.27 -8.57
N THR A 114 -19.29 -48.33 -7.74
CA THR A 114 -19.11 -48.16 -6.28
C THR A 114 -17.99 -48.94 -5.59
N GLU A 115 -17.06 -48.22 -4.96
CA GLU A 115 -16.62 -48.47 -3.57
C GLU A 115 -16.41 -47.12 -2.87
N ALA A 116 -16.81 -47.08 -1.61
CA ALA A 116 -16.77 -45.92 -0.73
C ALA A 116 -15.33 -45.68 -0.25
N ASP A 117 -14.89 -44.42 -0.30
CA ASP A 117 -13.70 -43.96 0.39
C ASP A 117 -14.10 -42.82 1.33
N GLU A 118 -13.84 -43.03 2.61
CA GLU A 118 -14.15 -42.11 3.71
C GLU A 118 -13.21 -40.92 3.63
N GLY A 119 -13.70 -39.84 3.01
CA GLY A 119 -13.03 -38.54 3.00
C GLY A 119 -13.18 -37.84 4.33
N ASP A 120 -12.08 -37.80 5.07
CA ASP A 120 -11.77 -37.00 6.25
C ASP A 120 -12.38 -35.59 6.15
N SER A 121 -13.33 -35.30 7.04
CA SER A 121 -13.97 -33.99 7.18
C SER A 121 -13.15 -33.17 8.15
N ASP A 122 -12.17 -32.43 7.63
CA ASP A 122 -11.44 -31.42 8.39
C ASP A 122 -12.38 -30.21 8.59
N ASP A 123 -13.21 -30.31 9.64
CA ASP A 123 -14.01 -29.19 10.17
C ASP A 123 -13.04 -28.17 10.79
N GLU A 124 -12.54 -27.24 9.98
CA GLU A 124 -11.87 -26.05 10.50
C GLU A 124 -12.88 -25.18 11.25
N GLU A 125 -12.89 -25.35 12.57
CA GLU A 125 -13.61 -24.56 13.56
C GLU A 125 -13.23 -23.08 13.39
N TRP A 126 -14.18 -22.29 12.87
CA TRP A 126 -14.08 -20.85 12.74
C TRP A 126 -13.82 -20.23 14.11
N VAL A 127 -12.60 -19.75 14.32
CA VAL A 127 -12.21 -19.03 15.55
C VAL A 127 -13.01 -17.73 15.61
N ASP A 128 -13.86 -17.58 16.64
CA ASP A 128 -14.66 -16.39 16.88
C ASP A 128 -13.79 -15.14 16.83
N ALA A 129 -14.07 -14.27 15.86
CA ALA A 129 -13.45 -12.97 15.75
C ALA A 129 -13.75 -12.15 17.01
N ALA A 130 -12.70 -11.64 17.66
CA ALA A 130 -12.83 -10.73 18.79
C ALA A 130 -13.77 -9.56 18.45
N PRO A 131 -14.59 -9.08 19.41
CA PRO A 131 -15.56 -8.03 19.14
C PRO A 131 -14.86 -6.76 18.66
N ALA A 132 -15.24 -6.32 17.46
CA ALA A 132 -14.86 -5.02 16.93
C ALA A 132 -15.35 -3.90 17.87
N PRO A 133 -14.61 -2.77 17.97
CA PRO A 133 -15.03 -1.64 18.79
C PRO A 133 -16.42 -1.17 18.38
N THR A 134 -17.28 -0.97 19.36
CA THR A 134 -18.70 -0.58 19.22
C THR A 134 -18.84 0.91 18.87
N GLY A 135 -18.26 1.34 17.76
CA GLY A 135 -18.64 2.60 17.13
C GLY A 135 -20.02 2.42 16.48
N GLU A 136 -20.96 3.31 16.76
CA GLU A 136 -22.17 3.39 15.93
C GLU A 136 -21.72 3.75 14.50
N PRO A 137 -22.19 3.01 13.46
CA PRO A 137 -21.77 3.28 12.09
C PRO A 137 -22.13 4.72 11.75
N LEU A 138 -21.14 5.49 11.32
CA LEU A 138 -21.39 6.87 10.93
C LEU A 138 -22.39 6.84 9.77
N GLY A 139 -23.51 7.56 9.93
CA GLY A 139 -24.52 7.66 8.89
C GLY A 139 -23.95 8.22 7.58
N ALA A 140 -24.79 8.24 6.54
CA ALA A 140 -24.42 8.81 5.25
C ALA A 140 -23.84 10.23 5.40
N ALA A 141 -22.85 10.58 4.57
CA ALA A 141 -22.20 11.89 4.62
C ALA A 141 -23.25 13.02 4.50
N PRO A 142 -23.20 14.06 5.35
CA PRO A 142 -24.13 15.18 5.30
C PRO A 142 -24.16 15.84 3.92
N ALA A 143 -25.36 16.17 3.43
CA ALA A 143 -25.48 16.87 2.15
C ALA A 143 -25.07 18.34 2.30
N VAL A 144 -24.75 18.98 1.17
CA VAL A 144 -24.40 20.41 1.17
C VAL A 144 -25.60 21.23 1.63
N GLY A 145 -25.44 21.93 2.76
CA GLY A 145 -26.48 22.75 3.37
C GLY A 145 -27.16 22.13 4.60
N ASP A 146 -26.85 20.87 4.92
CA ASP A 146 -27.30 20.22 6.15
C ASP A 146 -26.32 20.51 7.30
N SER A 147 -26.85 20.46 8.53
CA SER A 147 -26.03 20.52 9.75
C SER A 147 -25.09 19.31 9.81
N VAL A 148 -23.79 19.56 9.93
CA VAL A 148 -22.79 18.48 9.90
C VAL A 148 -22.62 17.74 11.22
N GLY A 149 -22.93 18.40 12.35
CA GLY A 149 -22.78 17.82 13.69
C GLY A 149 -21.36 17.29 13.95
N GLU A 150 -21.26 16.11 14.55
CA GLU A 150 -19.97 15.44 14.84
C GLU A 150 -19.45 14.57 13.69
N TRP A 151 -20.14 14.52 12.54
CA TRP A 151 -19.79 13.59 11.47
C TRP A 151 -18.35 13.77 10.97
N PHE A 152 -17.95 15.01 10.68
CA PHE A 152 -16.57 15.31 10.25
C PHE A 152 -15.55 15.15 11.39
N VAL A 153 -15.98 15.32 12.64
CA VAL A 153 -15.11 15.14 13.82
C VAL A 153 -14.70 13.68 13.93
N GLU A 154 -15.67 12.77 13.89
CA GLU A 154 -15.40 11.33 13.94
C GLU A 154 -14.63 10.85 12.70
N ARG A 155 -15.02 11.31 11.51
CA ARG A 155 -14.31 10.96 10.26
C ARG A 155 -12.87 11.44 10.24
N ALA A 156 -12.59 12.66 10.73
CA ALA A 156 -11.24 13.23 10.67
C ALA A 156 -10.21 12.43 11.48
N LYS A 157 -10.64 11.64 12.47
CA LYS A 157 -9.76 10.76 13.27
C LYS A 157 -9.08 9.69 12.42
N TYR A 158 -9.70 9.31 11.30
CA TYR A 158 -9.23 8.25 10.41
C TYR A 158 -8.71 8.76 9.06
N ILE A 159 -8.75 10.08 8.82
CA ILE A 159 -8.28 10.70 7.57
C ILE A 159 -6.83 11.12 7.72
N PRO A 160 -5.86 10.48 7.04
CA PRO A 160 -4.47 10.87 7.13
C PRO A 160 -4.22 12.26 6.52
N LEU A 161 -3.30 13.01 7.10
CA LEU A 161 -2.91 14.30 6.57
C LEU A 161 -2.16 14.14 5.24
N ARG A 162 -2.42 15.02 4.28
CA ARG A 162 -1.78 15.04 2.96
C ARG A 162 -0.29 15.32 3.13
N LEU A 163 0.58 14.74 2.31
CA LEU A 163 2.01 15.05 2.37
C LEU A 163 2.30 16.43 1.77
N THR A 164 3.11 17.22 2.45
CA THR A 164 3.74 18.45 1.95
C THR A 164 4.81 18.13 0.90
N LEU A 165 5.26 19.16 0.18
CA LEU A 165 6.34 18.99 -0.80
C LEU A 165 7.66 18.55 -0.14
N GLY A 166 7.95 19.04 1.07
CA GLY A 166 9.11 18.63 1.85
C GLY A 166 9.03 17.16 2.27
N GLU A 167 7.90 16.73 2.81
CA GLU A 167 7.66 15.35 3.22
C GLU A 167 7.78 14.35 2.05
N ARG A 168 7.40 14.75 0.83
CA ARG A 168 7.59 13.90 -0.36
C ARG A 168 9.06 13.60 -0.65
N LYS A 169 10.01 14.42 -0.20
CA LYS A 169 11.45 14.12 -0.33
C LYS A 169 11.85 12.97 0.60
N PHE A 170 11.37 12.99 1.84
CA PHE A 170 11.61 11.91 2.80
C PHE A 170 10.90 10.61 2.43
N LEU A 171 9.73 10.69 1.79
CA LEU A 171 9.09 9.51 1.21
C LEU A 171 9.97 8.85 0.14
N ARG A 172 10.57 9.65 -0.76
CA ARG A 172 11.51 9.11 -1.78
C ARG A 172 12.76 8.51 -1.17
N LEU A 173 13.27 9.12 -0.09
CA LEU A 173 14.38 8.57 0.68
C LEU A 173 14.03 7.19 1.24
N LEU A 174 12.85 7.05 1.85
CA LEU A 174 12.37 5.77 2.37
C LEU A 174 12.20 4.73 1.25
N GLU A 175 11.54 5.10 0.15
CA GLU A 175 11.33 4.20 -0.98
C GLU A 175 12.66 3.71 -1.56
N ALA A 176 13.64 4.61 -1.73
CA ALA A 176 14.98 4.25 -2.19
C ALA A 176 15.68 3.28 -1.21
N ALA A 177 15.60 3.54 0.09
CA ALA A 177 16.19 2.67 1.10
C ALA A 177 15.52 1.29 1.15
N LEU A 178 14.18 1.23 1.05
CA LEU A 178 13.42 -0.03 1.03
C LEU A 178 13.67 -0.84 -0.25
N ASN A 179 13.93 -0.19 -1.39
CA ASN A 179 14.26 -0.87 -2.64
C ASN A 179 15.60 -1.63 -2.54
N VAL A 180 16.58 -1.05 -1.87
CA VAL A 180 17.92 -1.67 -1.68
C VAL A 180 17.92 -2.66 -0.51
N SER A 181 16.94 -2.58 0.39
CA SER A 181 16.87 -3.45 1.56
C SER A 181 16.46 -4.89 1.21
N GLU A 182 17.27 -5.83 1.67
CA GLU A 182 17.03 -7.29 1.61
C GLU A 182 16.40 -7.81 2.91
N TYR A 183 15.61 -6.97 3.61
CA TYR A 183 15.08 -7.28 4.95
C TYR A 183 14.37 -8.63 4.99
N THR A 184 13.40 -8.85 4.09
CA THR A 184 12.59 -10.08 4.05
C THR A 184 13.45 -11.30 3.80
N ASP A 185 14.45 -11.17 2.93
CA ASP A 185 15.29 -12.28 2.49
C ASP A 185 16.24 -12.71 3.62
N LYS A 186 16.71 -11.75 4.44
CA LYS A 186 17.67 -12.00 5.53
C LYS A 186 17.03 -12.47 6.84
N ILE A 187 15.77 -12.10 7.12
CA ILE A 187 15.10 -12.49 8.36
C ILE A 187 14.57 -13.93 8.31
N ASP A 188 14.09 -14.37 7.15
CA ASP A 188 13.44 -15.68 6.98
C ASP A 188 14.43 -16.84 6.73
N THR A 189 15.71 -16.55 6.56
CA THR A 189 16.74 -17.60 6.45
C THR A 189 17.03 -18.27 7.80
N ILE A 190 17.49 -19.52 7.78
CA ILE A 190 18.03 -20.18 8.98
C ILE A 190 19.49 -19.72 9.14
N GLY A 191 19.70 -18.68 9.96
CA GLY A 191 21.03 -18.17 10.25
C GLY A 191 21.75 -19.02 11.30
N PHE A 192 22.85 -19.66 10.94
CA PHE A 192 23.77 -20.26 11.92
C PHE A 192 24.55 -19.12 12.62
N GLY A 193 24.18 -18.78 13.87
CA GLY A 193 25.01 -17.96 14.78
C GLY A 193 24.39 -16.69 15.37
N LEU A 194 23.25 -16.19 14.87
CA LEU A 194 22.55 -15.00 15.40
C LEU A 194 21.10 -15.33 15.73
N SER A 195 20.60 -14.87 16.88
CA SER A 195 19.17 -14.96 17.21
C SER A 195 18.33 -14.15 16.21
N LYS A 196 17.06 -14.53 16.02
CA LYS A 196 16.14 -13.79 15.15
C LYS A 196 16.08 -12.30 15.51
N ALA A 197 15.99 -11.98 16.81
CA ALA A 197 15.97 -10.59 17.29
C ALA A 197 17.24 -9.81 16.92
N LYS A 198 18.43 -10.41 17.07
CA LYS A 198 19.69 -9.75 16.68
C LYS A 198 19.75 -9.48 15.17
N ARG A 199 19.22 -10.40 14.35
CA ARG A 199 19.14 -10.20 12.89
C ARG A 199 18.18 -9.07 12.53
N ILE A 200 17.00 -9.01 13.16
CA ILE A 200 16.05 -7.91 13.00
C ILE A 200 16.72 -6.57 13.31
N VAL A 201 17.37 -6.46 14.47
CA VAL A 201 18.07 -5.22 14.87
C VAL A 201 19.14 -4.84 13.85
N GLN A 202 19.94 -5.81 13.39
CA GLN A 202 20.97 -5.57 12.38
C GLN A 202 20.37 -5.02 11.09
N GLN A 203 19.27 -5.61 10.61
CA GLN A 203 18.58 -5.15 9.40
C GLN A 203 17.94 -3.77 9.56
N ILE A 204 17.37 -3.46 10.73
CA ILE A 204 16.86 -2.11 11.02
C ILE A 204 18.00 -1.09 11.00
N ARG A 205 19.14 -1.40 11.64
CA ARG A 205 20.32 -0.52 11.63
C ARG A 205 20.90 -0.33 10.23
N GLU A 206 20.93 -1.38 9.41
CA GLU A 206 21.33 -1.34 8.01
C GLU A 206 20.42 -0.39 7.21
N LEU A 207 19.09 -0.53 7.34
CA LEU A 207 18.14 0.38 6.69
C LEU A 207 18.33 1.84 7.13
N CYS A 208 18.50 2.08 8.43
CA CYS A 208 18.77 3.41 8.96
C CYS A 208 20.10 4.00 8.46
N ALA A 209 21.13 3.17 8.30
CA ALA A 209 22.41 3.57 7.72
C ALA A 209 22.27 3.93 6.22
N ILE A 210 21.52 3.15 5.45
CA ILE A 210 21.21 3.45 4.04
C ILE A 210 20.49 4.79 3.93
N MET A 211 19.44 5.01 4.73
CA MET A 211 18.72 6.29 4.74
C MET A 211 19.64 7.46 5.11
N SER A 212 20.50 7.29 6.12
CA SER A 212 21.45 8.33 6.52
C SER A 212 22.45 8.65 5.40
N GLY A 213 23.00 7.62 4.75
CA GLY A 213 23.96 7.78 3.66
C GLY A 213 23.36 8.48 2.44
N LEU A 214 22.14 8.08 2.05
CA LEU A 214 21.40 8.73 0.97
C LEU A 214 21.04 10.19 1.31
N LEU A 215 20.69 10.47 2.57
CA LEU A 215 20.41 11.82 3.02
C LEU A 215 21.67 12.70 2.97
N LEU A 216 22.82 12.19 3.44
CA LEU A 216 24.10 12.90 3.38
C LEU A 216 24.52 13.24 1.95
N ALA A 217 24.27 12.34 1.00
CA ALA A 217 24.54 12.58 -0.42
C ALA A 217 23.61 13.64 -1.03
N ALA A 218 22.36 13.75 -0.56
CA ALA A 218 21.36 14.68 -1.08
C ALA A 218 21.39 16.06 -0.41
N ASP A 219 21.65 16.11 0.90
CA ASP A 219 21.75 17.31 1.73
C ASP A 219 22.87 17.11 2.76
N TYR A 220 24.05 17.64 2.44
CA TYR A 220 25.26 17.46 3.25
C TYR A 220 25.08 17.94 4.68
N LYS A 221 24.42 19.09 4.88
CA LYS A 221 24.25 19.68 6.21
C LYS A 221 23.33 18.81 7.07
N GLN A 222 22.15 18.48 6.54
CA GLN A 222 21.18 17.68 7.27
C GLN A 222 21.69 16.26 7.52
N GLY A 223 22.38 15.66 6.55
CA GLY A 223 22.98 14.34 6.73
C GLY A 223 24.13 14.33 7.73
N GLN A 224 24.94 15.39 7.79
CA GLN A 224 26.04 15.51 8.76
C GLN A 224 25.52 15.60 10.20
N GLU A 225 24.43 16.35 10.43
CA GLU A 225 23.74 16.41 11.73
C GLU A 225 23.20 15.04 12.16
N LEU A 226 22.65 14.25 11.22
CA LEU A 226 22.19 12.89 11.49
C LEU A 226 23.35 11.92 11.77
N PHE A 227 24.48 12.11 11.10
CA PHE A 227 25.67 11.26 11.21
C PHE A 227 26.57 11.57 12.41
N SER A 228 26.59 12.82 12.90
CA SER A 228 27.58 13.29 13.89
C SER A 228 27.54 12.51 15.20
N ASP A 229 26.41 11.89 15.53
CA ASP A 229 26.26 11.13 16.77
C ASP A 229 26.41 9.61 16.59
N ARG A 230 26.33 9.05 15.36
CA ARG A 230 26.16 7.59 15.06
C ARG A 230 25.19 6.86 16.01
N ASP A 231 24.34 7.61 16.68
CA ASP A 231 23.45 7.17 17.74
C ASP A 231 22.04 7.16 17.17
N PHE A 232 21.54 5.95 16.92
CA PHE A 232 20.23 5.78 16.33
C PHE A 232 19.11 6.23 17.27
N ASP A 233 19.36 6.21 18.58
CA ASP A 233 18.40 6.61 19.61
C ASP A 233 18.15 8.12 19.57
N LYS A 234 19.23 8.92 19.50
CA LYS A 234 19.11 10.39 19.35
C LYS A 234 18.34 10.82 18.09
N ASN A 235 18.34 9.96 17.07
CA ASN A 235 17.70 10.20 15.78
C ASN A 235 16.36 9.46 15.63
N ALA A 236 15.83 8.88 16.70
CA ALA A 236 14.59 8.10 16.68
C ALA A 236 13.42 8.85 16.05
N GLU A 237 13.23 10.13 16.41
CA GLU A 237 12.15 10.97 15.89
C GLU A 237 12.21 11.12 14.36
N PHE A 238 13.42 11.23 13.80
CA PHE A 238 13.61 11.31 12.36
C PHE A 238 13.17 10.02 11.68
N TYR A 239 13.63 8.87 12.15
CA TYR A 239 13.27 7.57 11.56
C TYR A 239 11.78 7.27 11.72
N GLN A 240 11.22 7.52 12.90
CA GLN A 240 9.77 7.40 13.14
C GLN A 240 8.96 8.25 12.17
N ARG A 241 9.39 9.51 11.94
CA ARG A 241 8.74 10.40 10.98
C ARG A 241 8.82 9.84 9.56
N VAL A 242 9.98 9.35 9.13
CA VAL A 242 10.15 8.77 7.80
C VAL A 242 9.25 7.53 7.62
N PHE A 243 9.22 6.61 8.60
CA PHE A 243 8.37 5.42 8.55
C PHE A 243 6.86 5.75 8.64
N GLU A 244 6.47 6.75 9.42
CA GLU A 244 5.11 7.31 9.43
C GLU A 244 4.70 7.82 8.05
N LEU A 245 5.58 8.56 7.38
CA LEU A 245 5.32 9.08 6.04
C LEU A 245 5.05 7.98 5.02
N GLY A 246 5.80 6.88 5.07
CA GLY A 246 5.55 5.71 4.22
C GLY A 246 4.17 5.12 4.44
N ARG A 247 3.79 4.90 5.70
CA ARG A 247 2.45 4.38 6.06
C ARG A 247 1.33 5.33 5.67
N ARG A 248 1.44 6.62 6.01
CA ARG A 248 0.47 7.64 5.65
C ARG A 248 0.31 7.78 4.14
N HIS A 249 1.40 7.76 3.39
CA HIS A 249 1.34 7.79 1.93
C HIS A 249 0.60 6.59 1.35
N LYS A 250 0.90 5.38 1.82
CA LYS A 250 0.26 4.15 1.36
C LYS A 250 -1.24 4.11 1.67
N ILE A 251 -1.66 4.54 2.87
CA ILE A 251 -3.09 4.60 3.24
C ILE A 251 -3.86 5.49 2.26
N MET A 252 -3.31 6.67 1.92
CA MET A 252 -3.94 7.58 0.97
C MET A 252 -3.84 7.12 -0.49
N ASN A 253 -2.87 6.26 -0.83
CA ASN A 253 -2.57 5.83 -2.19
C ASN A 253 -2.30 4.32 -2.24
N PRO A 254 -3.34 3.46 -2.10
CA PRO A 254 -3.16 2.01 -2.02
C PRO A 254 -2.48 1.38 -3.25
N ASP A 255 -2.54 2.05 -4.40
CA ASP A 255 -1.91 1.62 -5.65
C ASP A 255 -0.39 1.86 -5.69
N LYS A 256 0.17 2.62 -4.75
CA LYS A 256 1.62 2.93 -4.66
C LYS A 256 2.34 1.98 -3.71
N MET A 257 3.67 1.95 -3.78
CA MET A 257 4.53 1.08 -2.94
C MET A 257 4.08 -0.40 -2.93
N ARG A 258 3.82 -1.01 -4.10
CA ARG A 258 3.32 -2.40 -4.18
C ARG A 258 4.34 -3.43 -3.69
N SER A 259 5.61 -3.27 -4.07
CA SER A 259 6.71 -4.19 -3.73
C SER A 259 7.42 -3.86 -2.41
N THR A 260 7.47 -2.58 -2.02
CA THR A 260 8.26 -2.12 -0.88
C THR A 260 7.49 -1.97 0.42
N TYR A 261 6.16 -1.77 0.37
CA TYR A 261 5.38 -1.54 1.57
C TYR A 261 5.32 -2.78 2.48
N GLY A 262 5.27 -3.99 1.90
CA GLY A 262 5.32 -5.23 2.68
C GLY A 262 6.58 -5.29 3.55
N LYS A 263 7.76 -4.99 2.97
CA LYS A 263 9.03 -4.92 3.70
C LYS A 263 8.97 -3.93 4.87
N LEU A 264 8.41 -2.74 4.64
CA LEU A 264 8.23 -1.73 5.69
C LEU A 264 7.35 -2.27 6.83
N ILE A 265 6.22 -2.91 6.51
CA ILE A 265 5.29 -3.42 7.53
C ILE A 265 5.92 -4.55 8.32
N TYR A 266 6.57 -5.52 7.68
CA TYR A 266 7.26 -6.60 8.39
C TYR A 266 8.34 -6.06 9.34
N LEU A 267 9.16 -5.12 8.86
CA LEU A 267 10.16 -4.46 9.69
C LEU A 267 9.52 -3.75 10.90
N LEU A 268 8.46 -2.99 10.68
CA LEU A 268 7.79 -2.27 11.76
C LEU A 268 7.11 -3.23 12.75
N GLN A 269 6.50 -4.32 12.30
CA GLN A 269 5.91 -5.35 13.16
C GLN A 269 6.98 -6.02 14.02
N ASP A 270 8.06 -6.50 13.41
CA ASP A 270 9.17 -7.16 14.10
C ASP A 270 9.84 -6.21 15.10
N SER A 271 9.97 -4.92 14.76
CA SER A 271 10.51 -3.88 15.65
C SER A 271 9.71 -3.70 16.94
N GLN A 272 8.46 -4.19 16.99
CA GLN A 272 7.63 -4.07 18.19
C GLN A 272 7.88 -5.15 19.24
N THR A 273 8.65 -6.19 18.92
CA THR A 273 9.02 -7.25 19.86
C THR A 273 9.87 -6.69 21.00
N ALA A 274 9.60 -7.10 22.25
CA ALA A 274 10.30 -6.58 23.44
C ALA A 274 11.84 -6.69 23.33
N GLU A 275 12.35 -7.86 22.96
CA GLU A 275 13.80 -8.08 22.78
C GLU A 275 14.40 -7.15 21.73
N VAL A 276 13.67 -6.86 20.64
CA VAL A 276 14.15 -5.96 19.58
C VAL A 276 14.14 -4.51 20.04
N LYS A 277 13.07 -4.07 20.73
CA LYS A 277 12.98 -2.72 21.30
C LYS A 277 14.11 -2.45 22.29
N ASP A 278 14.40 -3.43 23.17
CA ASP A 278 15.43 -3.30 24.19
C ASP A 278 16.83 -3.14 23.57
N ILE A 279 17.13 -3.88 22.49
CA ILE A 279 18.42 -3.77 21.80
C ILE A 279 18.51 -2.52 20.91
N LEU A 280 17.39 -2.11 20.30
CA LEU A 280 17.32 -0.94 19.43
C LEU A 280 17.37 0.37 20.24
N ASN A 281 16.91 0.35 21.49
CA ASN A 281 16.78 1.46 22.42
C ASN A 281 15.78 2.56 22.00
N PHE A 282 15.05 2.37 20.90
CA PHE A 282 13.98 3.28 20.49
C PHE A 282 12.86 2.54 19.73
N SER A 283 11.69 3.18 19.58
CA SER A 283 10.58 2.63 18.78
C SER A 283 10.66 3.11 17.32
N CYS A 284 10.52 2.21 16.35
CA CYS A 284 10.36 2.62 14.94
C CYS A 284 8.95 3.15 14.60
N VAL A 285 7.98 2.98 15.50
CA VAL A 285 6.57 3.25 15.23
C VAL A 285 6.11 4.47 16.03
N SER A 286 5.56 5.45 15.30
CA SER A 286 4.77 6.57 15.83
C SER A 286 3.31 6.50 15.34
N PRO A 287 2.35 7.19 15.97
CA PRO A 287 0.98 7.30 15.46
C PRO A 287 0.92 7.97 14.08
N ILE A 288 -0.07 7.60 13.26
CA ILE A 288 -0.32 8.26 11.97
C ILE A 288 -0.83 9.67 12.22
N LYS A 289 -0.27 10.65 11.49
CA LYS A 289 -0.74 12.03 11.55
C LYS A 289 -2.04 12.17 10.77
N THR A 290 -3.13 12.52 11.46
CA THR A 290 -4.46 12.67 10.86
C THR A 290 -4.92 14.12 10.85
N VAL A 291 -6.00 14.40 10.12
CA VAL A 291 -6.61 15.73 10.13
C VAL A 291 -7.06 16.11 11.53
N TYR A 292 -7.64 15.17 12.28
CA TYR A 292 -8.09 15.41 13.64
C TYR A 292 -6.93 15.75 14.57
N THR A 293 -5.84 14.97 14.58
CA THR A 293 -4.71 15.21 15.51
C THR A 293 -4.10 16.59 15.31
N VAL A 294 -3.98 17.06 14.05
CA VAL A 294 -3.48 18.42 13.74
C VAL A 294 -4.40 19.52 14.26
N LEU A 295 -5.71 19.34 14.13
CA LEU A 295 -6.68 20.33 14.58
C LEU A 295 -6.84 20.30 16.10
N GLU A 296 -6.70 19.14 16.73
CA GLU A 296 -6.74 18.97 18.18
C GLU A 296 -5.53 19.61 18.85
N GLU A 297 -4.31 19.37 18.35
CA GLU A 297 -3.07 20.01 18.83
C GLU A 297 -3.13 21.55 18.83
N ALA A 298 -3.94 22.13 17.93
CA ALA A 298 -4.13 23.57 17.77
C ALA A 298 -5.48 24.10 18.31
N GLU A 299 -6.24 23.29 19.04
CA GLU A 299 -7.55 23.63 19.59
C GLU A 299 -8.54 24.21 18.54
N ALA A 300 -8.50 23.68 17.32
CA ALA A 300 -9.23 24.13 16.15
C ALA A 300 -10.22 23.09 15.61
N THR A 301 -10.59 22.08 16.41
CA THR A 301 -11.51 20.99 16.01
C THR A 301 -12.92 21.50 15.66
N ASP A 302 -13.33 22.66 16.18
CA ASP A 302 -14.61 23.30 15.85
C ASP A 302 -14.77 23.62 14.37
N MET A 303 -13.68 23.72 13.61
CA MET A 303 -13.73 23.85 12.15
C MET A 303 -14.49 22.69 11.50
N LEU A 304 -14.40 21.48 12.09
CA LEU A 304 -15.08 20.29 11.59
C LEU A 304 -16.59 20.33 11.82
N ARG A 305 -17.07 21.18 12.72
CA ARG A 305 -18.49 21.37 13.04
C ARG A 305 -19.16 22.48 12.22
N GLU A 306 -18.40 23.18 11.37
CA GLU A 306 -18.93 24.23 10.50
C GLU A 306 -19.57 23.63 9.25
N ASP A 307 -20.85 23.92 9.00
CA ASP A 307 -21.60 23.39 7.85
C ASP A 307 -20.94 23.70 6.49
N MET A 308 -20.18 24.80 6.44
CA MET A 308 -19.41 25.21 5.26
C MET A 308 -18.33 24.19 4.85
N ILE A 309 -17.92 23.30 5.75
CA ILE A 309 -16.95 22.24 5.45
C ILE A 309 -17.46 21.29 4.36
N THR A 310 -18.78 21.09 4.24
CA THR A 310 -19.39 20.33 3.15
C THR A 310 -19.05 20.95 1.79
N VAL A 311 -19.13 22.29 1.68
CA VAL A 311 -18.79 23.03 0.45
C VAL A 311 -17.28 23.03 0.21
N ALA A 312 -16.48 23.15 1.26
CA ALA A 312 -15.03 23.17 1.17
C ALA A 312 -14.43 21.82 0.74
N THR A 313 -15.09 20.71 1.07
CA THR A 313 -14.59 19.35 0.84
C THR A 313 -15.35 18.58 -0.24
N LYS A 314 -16.42 19.15 -0.81
CA LYS A 314 -17.19 18.51 -1.89
C LYS A 314 -16.32 18.21 -3.11
N GLU A 315 -16.59 17.07 -3.72
CA GLU A 315 -16.03 16.73 -5.03
C GLU A 315 -16.74 17.52 -6.14
N ILE A 316 -15.97 17.95 -7.14
CA ILE A 316 -16.51 18.71 -8.28
C ILE A 316 -16.53 17.79 -9.49
N TYR A 317 -17.74 17.43 -9.90
CA TYR A 317 -17.97 16.62 -11.10
C TYR A 317 -17.97 17.49 -12.36
N SER A 318 -17.34 16.98 -13.42
CA SER A 318 -17.33 17.59 -14.75
C SER A 318 -18.21 16.86 -15.76
N GLU A 319 -18.53 15.59 -15.53
CA GLU A 319 -19.28 14.75 -16.48
C GLU A 319 -20.73 15.22 -16.63
N GLY A 320 -21.15 15.49 -17.87
CA GLY A 320 -22.52 15.90 -18.21
C GLY A 320 -22.91 17.32 -17.78
N ARG A 321 -21.96 18.14 -17.30
CA ARG A 321 -22.25 19.47 -16.74
C ARG A 321 -21.70 20.61 -17.61
N ALA A 322 -22.42 21.74 -17.62
CA ALA A 322 -21.94 22.93 -18.30
C ALA A 322 -20.72 23.52 -17.59
N ARG A 323 -19.74 24.01 -18.37
CA ARG A 323 -18.50 24.62 -17.85
C ARG A 323 -18.77 25.76 -16.86
N ARG A 324 -19.86 26.52 -17.07
CA ARG A 324 -20.28 27.60 -16.18
C ARG A 324 -20.62 27.11 -14.77
N ASP A 325 -21.34 25.99 -14.66
CA ASP A 325 -21.76 25.44 -13.36
C ASP A 325 -20.57 24.83 -12.63
N ILE A 326 -19.68 24.15 -13.37
CA ILE A 326 -18.41 23.64 -12.84
C ILE A 326 -17.59 24.80 -12.26
N GLN A 327 -17.43 25.89 -13.01
CA GLN A 327 -16.67 27.06 -12.54
C GLN A 327 -17.32 27.74 -11.32
N LYS A 328 -18.66 27.77 -11.27
CA LYS A 328 -19.41 28.29 -10.12
C LYS A 328 -19.12 27.48 -8.86
N ASP A 329 -19.11 26.15 -8.98
CA ASP A 329 -18.77 25.24 -7.88
C ASP A 329 -17.31 25.34 -7.44
N ILE A 330 -16.37 25.44 -8.39
CA ILE A 330 -14.95 25.64 -8.08
C ILE A 330 -14.78 26.92 -7.25
N LYS A 331 -15.36 28.03 -7.72
CA LYS A 331 -15.29 29.31 -7.01
C LYS A 331 -16.00 29.27 -5.65
N ALA A 332 -17.06 28.50 -5.49
CA ALA A 332 -17.72 28.33 -4.20
C ALA A 332 -16.85 27.54 -3.22
N LYS A 333 -16.25 26.44 -3.69
CA LYS A 333 -15.32 25.60 -2.92
C LYS A 333 -14.08 26.39 -2.48
N GLU A 334 -13.42 27.09 -3.40
CA GLU A 334 -12.24 27.92 -3.10
C GLU A 334 -12.54 29.02 -2.07
N ARG A 335 -13.70 29.69 -2.22
CA ARG A 335 -14.14 30.70 -1.24
C ARG A 335 -14.43 30.11 0.13
N ALA A 336 -15.04 28.92 0.20
CA ALA A 336 -15.29 28.22 1.46
C ALA A 336 -13.99 27.81 2.16
N ILE A 337 -13.03 27.26 1.40
CA ILE A 337 -11.70 26.92 1.90
C ILE A 337 -11.00 28.16 2.47
N GLU A 338 -11.02 29.28 1.75
CA GLU A 338 -10.34 30.50 2.20
C GLU A 338 -10.98 31.12 3.44
N GLN A 339 -12.31 31.07 3.55
CA GLN A 339 -13.02 31.52 4.74
C GLN A 339 -12.68 30.67 5.96
N LEU A 340 -12.69 29.34 5.83
CA LEU A 340 -12.32 28.45 6.93
C LEU A 340 -10.83 28.63 7.30
N ALA A 341 -9.94 28.69 6.31
CA ALA A 341 -8.51 28.88 6.54
C ALA A 341 -8.20 30.20 7.27
N SER A 342 -8.83 31.31 6.87
CA SER A 342 -8.63 32.60 7.52
C SER A 342 -9.26 32.68 8.92
N ARG A 343 -10.44 32.08 9.12
CA ARG A 343 -11.15 32.10 10.42
C ARG A 343 -10.47 31.26 11.49
N TYR A 344 -9.92 30.11 11.11
CA TYR A 344 -9.36 29.14 12.05
C TYR A 344 -7.83 29.19 12.13
N ALA A 345 -7.16 30.07 11.36
CA ALA A 345 -5.73 30.29 11.51
C ALA A 345 -5.42 30.86 12.90
N ARG A 346 -4.44 30.26 13.56
CA ARG A 346 -4.03 30.56 14.94
C ARG A 346 -2.52 30.46 15.08
N ASP A 347 -2.00 30.86 16.23
CA ASP A 347 -0.60 30.60 16.54
C ASP A 347 -0.35 29.09 16.57
N GLY A 348 0.69 28.62 15.88
CA GLY A 348 0.94 27.19 15.66
C GLY A 348 0.11 26.50 14.55
N LEU A 349 -0.94 27.13 14.02
CA LEU A 349 -1.76 26.60 12.93
C LEU A 349 -1.94 27.61 11.79
N THR A 350 -1.09 27.47 10.77
CA THR A 350 -1.11 28.34 9.59
C THR A 350 -2.32 28.09 8.70
N GLN A 351 -2.69 29.11 7.91
CA GLN A 351 -3.73 28.95 6.87
C GLN A 351 -3.42 27.80 5.91
N GLU A 352 -2.15 27.59 5.57
CA GLU A 352 -1.76 26.51 4.67
C GLU A 352 -1.96 25.12 5.28
N GLN A 353 -1.72 24.96 6.58
CA GLN A 353 -2.05 23.71 7.30
C GLN A 353 -3.56 23.47 7.31
N ILE A 354 -4.38 24.51 7.48
CA ILE A 354 -5.85 24.35 7.41
C ILE A 354 -6.29 23.96 6.00
N ARG A 355 -5.74 24.61 4.96
CA ARG A 355 -6.00 24.21 3.56
C ARG A 355 -5.59 22.75 3.34
N GLN A 356 -4.43 22.33 3.85
CA GLN A 356 -3.95 20.95 3.80
C GLN A 356 -4.94 19.97 4.45
N CYS A 357 -5.50 20.29 5.63
CA CYS A 357 -6.54 19.50 6.28
C CYS A 357 -7.80 19.37 5.41
N LEU A 358 -8.29 20.47 4.84
CA LEU A 358 -9.47 20.46 3.97
C LEU A 358 -9.21 19.67 2.67
N TYR A 359 -8.01 19.79 2.10
CA TYR A 359 -7.61 18.99 0.95
C TYR A 359 -7.53 17.51 1.28
N SER A 360 -7.01 17.12 2.45
CA SER A 360 -7.03 15.73 2.92
C SER A 360 -8.42 15.12 2.99
N ILE A 361 -9.39 15.87 3.54
CA ILE A 361 -10.78 15.41 3.61
C ILE A 361 -11.35 15.25 2.19
N GLY A 362 -11.10 16.23 1.31
CA GLY A 362 -11.52 16.15 -0.09
C GLY A 362 -10.88 14.97 -0.86
N ASP A 363 -9.60 14.69 -0.63
CA ASP A 363 -8.89 13.55 -1.21
C ASP A 363 -9.48 12.23 -0.69
N ASN A 364 -9.83 12.14 0.60
CA ASN A 364 -10.53 10.98 1.19
C ASN A 364 -11.91 10.77 0.55
N HIS A 365 -12.72 11.82 0.39
CA HIS A 365 -14.00 11.72 -0.29
C HIS A 365 -13.86 11.20 -1.74
N ALA A 366 -12.88 11.71 -2.48
CA ALA A 366 -12.59 11.26 -3.84
C ALA A 366 -12.14 9.79 -3.88
N PHE A 367 -11.37 9.35 -2.87
CA PHE A 367 -10.95 7.96 -2.71
C PHE A 367 -12.15 7.03 -2.43
N LEU A 368 -12.98 7.38 -1.46
CA LEU A 368 -14.19 6.60 -1.10
C LEU A 368 -15.12 6.48 -2.32
N ARG A 369 -15.34 7.57 -3.04
CA ARG A 369 -16.17 7.56 -4.24
C ARG A 369 -15.65 6.61 -5.31
N ALA A 370 -14.32 6.55 -5.49
CA ALA A 370 -13.70 5.72 -6.51
C ALA A 370 -13.68 4.23 -6.14
N ASN A 371 -13.60 3.89 -4.86
CA ASN A 371 -13.34 2.53 -4.40
C ASN A 371 -14.50 1.90 -3.60
N ARG A 372 -15.18 2.67 -2.72
CA ARG A 372 -16.29 2.20 -1.88
C ARG A 372 -17.63 2.27 -2.61
N ASP A 373 -17.94 3.39 -3.26
CA ASP A 373 -19.26 3.57 -3.89
C ASP A 373 -19.56 2.53 -5.00
N PRO A 374 -18.59 1.99 -5.75
CA PRO A 374 -18.83 0.84 -6.62
C PRO A 374 -19.34 -0.39 -5.86
N CYS A 375 -18.76 -0.71 -4.70
CA CYS A 375 -19.24 -1.82 -3.85
C CYS A 375 -20.68 -1.56 -3.41
N GLU A 376 -20.99 -0.33 -2.98
CA GLU A 376 -22.34 0.05 -2.57
C GLU A 376 -23.36 -0.05 -3.71
N LYS A 377 -23.00 0.39 -4.92
CA LYS A 377 -23.82 0.21 -6.12
C LYS A 377 -24.04 -1.26 -6.45
N MET A 378 -23.00 -2.08 -6.38
CA MET A 378 -23.10 -3.51 -6.63
C MET A 378 -23.98 -4.21 -5.59
N ILE A 379 -23.91 -3.81 -4.31
CA ILE A 379 -24.84 -4.28 -3.26
C ILE A 379 -26.28 -3.86 -3.61
N GLY A 380 -26.49 -2.63 -4.07
CA GLY A 380 -27.80 -2.15 -4.54
C GLY A 380 -28.37 -3.00 -5.66
N TYR A 381 -27.57 -3.26 -6.71
CA TYR A 381 -27.97 -4.13 -7.82
C TYR A 381 -28.23 -5.57 -7.37
N LEU A 382 -27.39 -6.11 -6.49
CA LEU A 382 -27.58 -7.45 -5.94
C LEU A 382 -28.93 -7.57 -5.21
N LYS A 383 -29.25 -6.60 -4.33
CA LYS A 383 -30.51 -6.57 -3.59
C LYS A 383 -31.74 -6.29 -4.47
N GLN A 384 -31.59 -5.50 -5.53
CA GLN A 384 -32.69 -5.15 -6.43
C GLN A 384 -33.05 -6.29 -7.40
N PHE A 385 -32.05 -6.94 -7.99
CA PHE A 385 -32.26 -7.88 -9.09
C PHE A 385 -32.28 -9.34 -8.67
N PHE A 386 -31.71 -9.70 -7.52
CA PHE A 386 -31.61 -11.08 -7.06
C PHE A 386 -32.31 -11.29 -5.73
N GLN A 387 -33.03 -12.40 -5.59
CA GLN A 387 -33.59 -12.82 -4.31
C GLN A 387 -32.54 -13.57 -3.48
N PRO A 388 -32.51 -13.42 -2.15
CA PRO A 388 -31.44 -14.01 -1.35
C PRO A 388 -31.40 -15.54 -1.36
N THR A 389 -32.55 -16.21 -1.43
CA THR A 389 -32.66 -17.66 -1.20
C THR A 389 -32.99 -18.46 -2.46
N GLN A 390 -33.75 -17.90 -3.40
CA GLN A 390 -34.20 -18.62 -4.59
C GLN A 390 -34.08 -17.78 -5.85
N ALA A 391 -33.56 -18.39 -6.91
CA ALA A 391 -33.53 -17.75 -8.22
C ALA A 391 -34.94 -17.76 -8.82
N LYS A 392 -35.36 -16.63 -9.41
CA LYS A 392 -36.68 -16.52 -10.06
C LYS A 392 -36.72 -17.32 -11.36
N ASP A 393 -35.59 -17.43 -12.03
CA ASP A 393 -35.41 -18.15 -13.29
C ASP A 393 -33.94 -18.56 -13.48
N SER A 394 -33.66 -19.41 -14.47
CA SER A 394 -32.30 -19.89 -14.73
C SER A 394 -31.30 -18.76 -15.05
N LYS A 395 -31.77 -17.59 -15.52
CA LYS A 395 -30.92 -16.44 -15.84
C LYS A 395 -30.62 -15.55 -14.64
N SER A 396 -31.46 -15.56 -13.62
CA SER A 396 -31.22 -14.90 -12.33
C SER A 396 -30.52 -15.79 -11.31
N SER A 397 -30.14 -17.02 -11.68
CA SER A 397 -29.34 -17.87 -10.81
C SER A 397 -27.90 -17.38 -10.73
N LEU A 398 -27.43 -17.17 -9.50
CA LEU A 398 -26.03 -16.84 -9.19
C LEU A 398 -25.17 -18.10 -8.96
N ALA A 399 -25.74 -19.30 -9.06
CA ALA A 399 -25.01 -20.52 -8.73
C ALA A 399 -23.73 -20.69 -9.59
N ILE A 400 -22.62 -21.02 -8.93
CA ILE A 400 -21.33 -21.31 -9.58
C ILE A 400 -20.97 -22.77 -9.33
N ARG A 401 -20.23 -23.37 -10.26
CA ARG A 401 -19.75 -24.75 -10.15
C ARG A 401 -18.28 -24.80 -10.50
N SER A 402 -17.51 -25.47 -9.65
CA SER A 402 -16.07 -25.64 -9.87
C SER A 402 -15.79 -26.24 -11.26
N GLY A 403 -14.80 -25.67 -11.94
CA GLY A 403 -14.41 -26.03 -13.32
C GLY A 403 -15.29 -25.42 -14.42
N LYS A 404 -16.40 -24.75 -14.09
CA LYS A 404 -17.25 -24.07 -15.08
C LYS A 404 -16.96 -22.57 -15.09
N GLY A 405 -16.56 -22.03 -16.25
CA GLY A 405 -16.29 -20.60 -16.41
C GLY A 405 -15.16 -20.08 -15.52
N GLY A 406 -14.18 -20.92 -15.17
CA GLY A 406 -13.03 -20.55 -14.33
C GLY A 406 -13.31 -20.52 -12.82
N ALA A 407 -14.53 -20.85 -12.37
CA ALA A 407 -14.83 -20.93 -10.95
C ALA A 407 -14.02 -22.06 -10.29
N ARG A 408 -13.37 -21.74 -9.17
CA ARG A 408 -12.70 -22.72 -8.29
C ARG A 408 -13.63 -23.28 -7.21
N LEU A 409 -14.73 -22.58 -6.94
CA LEU A 409 -15.71 -22.93 -5.90
C LEU A 409 -17.02 -23.41 -6.52
N SER A 410 -17.77 -24.21 -5.75
CA SER A 410 -19.13 -24.63 -6.09
C SER A 410 -20.10 -24.10 -5.04
N HIS A 411 -20.96 -23.17 -5.43
CA HIS A 411 -21.99 -22.59 -4.58
C HIS A 411 -23.35 -22.69 -5.26
N ASP A 412 -24.38 -23.04 -4.49
CA ASP A 412 -25.75 -22.81 -4.92
C ASP A 412 -26.06 -21.29 -4.95
N HIS A 413 -27.26 -20.94 -5.40
CA HIS A 413 -27.65 -19.53 -5.53
C HIS A 413 -27.59 -18.78 -4.19
N SER A 414 -28.13 -19.39 -3.13
CA SER A 414 -28.22 -18.74 -1.81
C SER A 414 -26.84 -18.51 -1.21
N LYS A 415 -25.96 -19.51 -1.28
CA LYS A 415 -24.59 -19.43 -0.82
C LYS A 415 -23.79 -18.41 -1.62
N GLN A 416 -23.94 -18.38 -2.95
CA GLN A 416 -23.26 -17.37 -3.76
C GLN A 416 -23.78 -15.96 -3.47
N TYR A 417 -25.10 -15.77 -3.30
CA TYR A 417 -25.67 -14.48 -2.94
C TYR A 417 -25.07 -13.97 -1.63
N ALA A 418 -25.06 -14.81 -0.59
CA ALA A 418 -24.50 -14.47 0.72
C ALA A 418 -23.01 -14.14 0.63
N TYR A 419 -22.23 -14.98 -0.07
CA TYR A 419 -20.79 -14.78 -0.27
C TYR A 419 -20.48 -13.44 -0.96
N VAL A 420 -21.20 -13.10 -2.03
CA VAL A 420 -21.02 -11.84 -2.75
C VAL A 420 -21.43 -10.65 -1.88
N LEU A 421 -22.56 -10.74 -1.19
CA LEU A 421 -23.03 -9.66 -0.31
C LEU A 421 -22.04 -9.40 0.84
N GLN A 422 -21.57 -10.46 1.51
CA GLN A 422 -20.60 -10.36 2.60
C GLN A 422 -19.28 -9.79 2.10
N SER A 423 -18.78 -10.27 0.96
CA SER A 423 -17.53 -9.79 0.38
C SER A 423 -17.61 -8.30 0.00
N LEU A 424 -18.68 -7.87 -0.68
CA LEU A 424 -18.88 -6.46 -1.03
C LEU A 424 -19.06 -5.57 0.20
N THR A 425 -19.72 -6.09 1.25
CA THR A 425 -19.90 -5.37 2.52
C THR A 425 -18.56 -5.22 3.23
N LEU A 426 -17.77 -6.29 3.32
CA LEU A 426 -16.42 -6.27 3.89
C LEU A 426 -15.55 -5.21 3.19
N TRP A 427 -15.50 -5.22 1.85
CA TRP A 427 -14.73 -4.22 1.10
C TRP A 427 -15.25 -2.79 1.31
N ARG A 428 -16.57 -2.60 1.41
CA ARG A 428 -17.17 -1.31 1.73
C ARG A 428 -16.68 -0.80 3.10
N GLU A 429 -16.71 -1.64 4.12
CA GLU A 429 -16.30 -1.26 5.49
C GLU A 429 -14.80 -1.02 5.60
N ILE A 430 -13.97 -1.91 5.05
CA ILE A 430 -12.51 -1.77 5.04
C ILE A 430 -12.10 -0.42 4.41
N LEU A 431 -12.78 -0.02 3.34
CA LEU A 431 -12.49 1.25 2.66
C LEU A 431 -13.00 2.47 3.43
N HIS A 432 -14.07 2.32 4.21
CA HIS A 432 -14.61 3.41 5.02
C HIS A 432 -13.68 3.76 6.19
N GLY A 433 -12.98 2.76 6.72
CA GLY A 433 -12.00 2.91 7.79
C GLY A 433 -12.68 3.22 9.12
N GLU A 434 -13.54 2.31 9.57
CA GLU A 434 -14.02 2.22 10.95
C GLU A 434 -13.10 1.33 11.79
#